data_AF-M9LY69-F1
#
_entry.id   AF-M9LY69-F1
#
_cell.length_a   1.000
_cell.length_b   1.000
_cell.length_c   1.000
_cell.angle_alpha   90.00
_cell.angle_beta   90.00
_cell.angle_gamma   90.00
#
_symmetry.space_group_name_H-M   'P 1'
#
loop_
_entity.id
_entity.type
_entity.pdbx_description
1 polymer ?
#
loop_
_entity_poly.entity_id
_entity_poly.type
_entity_poly.pdbx_seq_one_letter_code
_entity_poly.pdbx_strand_id
1 'polypeptide(L)'
;MSHIMLTFHMLMMALTYIIVPPLILLGIPSWLWSYLLDRKPLRWLKGLMHPILMAVLFNALFSFYHVPAVHDYVMTHYEIHIVYDIVLFVAAMMMWWTIVVPFPKWVILADVKKMGYIFLNGVLITPACALIIFADEPLYSTYVDKETWIQAMGYCLTGDPSKLLAAFDGPEFFNWFSPVEDQQLGGIVMKLLQEVMYGCILYYIFIHWYRRESKEDDDIVGTLPEEGQFHS
;
A
#
# COMPACT_ATOMS: atom_id res chain seq x y z
N MET A 1 -2.32 -12.41 15.96
CA MET A 1 -3.51 -12.67 15.14
C MET A 1 -3.18 -12.73 13.65
N SER A 2 -2.28 -11.87 13.12
CA SER A 2 -1.82 -11.95 11.71
C SER A 2 -1.13 -13.27 11.32
N HIS A 3 -0.44 -13.94 12.25
CA HIS A 3 0.16 -15.27 12.00
C HIS A 3 -0.83 -16.43 12.18
N ILE A 4 -2.11 -16.15 12.49
CA ILE A 4 -3.14 -17.18 12.73
C ILE A 4 -4.03 -17.34 11.50
N MET A 5 -4.54 -16.24 10.93
CA MET A 5 -5.37 -16.26 9.73
C MET A 5 -4.80 -15.32 8.68
N LEU A 6 -4.86 -15.73 7.42
CA LEU A 6 -4.43 -14.93 6.29
C LEU A 6 -5.30 -13.68 6.15
N THR A 7 -6.61 -13.76 6.42
CA THR A 7 -7.48 -12.56 6.38
C THR A 7 -6.97 -11.45 7.30
N PHE A 8 -6.58 -11.77 8.53
CA PHE A 8 -6.03 -10.78 9.45
C PHE A 8 -4.66 -10.27 8.99
N HIS A 9 -3.83 -11.14 8.41
CA HIS A 9 -2.57 -10.72 7.82
C HIS A 9 -2.77 -9.68 6.72
N MET A 10 -3.64 -9.98 5.75
CA MET A 10 -3.97 -9.13 4.61
C MET A 10 -4.59 -7.80 5.04
N LEU A 11 -5.48 -7.83 6.03
CA LEU A 11 -6.06 -6.63 6.63
C LEU A 11 -4.97 -5.74 7.25
N MET A 12 -4.08 -6.31 8.07
CA MET A 12 -3.02 -5.56 8.74
C MET A 12 -2.01 -5.00 7.75
N MET A 13 -1.66 -5.76 6.70
CA MET A 13 -0.82 -5.30 5.60
C MET A 13 -1.46 -4.11 4.87
N ALA A 14 -2.73 -4.21 4.50
CA ALA A 14 -3.46 -3.12 3.84
C ALA A 14 -3.52 -1.86 4.72
N LEU A 15 -3.82 -1.99 6.01
CA LEU A 15 -3.78 -0.87 6.94
C LEU A 15 -2.38 -0.25 7.00
N THR A 16 -1.35 -1.07 7.16
CA THR A 16 0.04 -0.62 7.39
C THR A 16 0.68 0.02 6.17
N TYR A 17 0.38 -0.46 4.95
CA TYR A 17 1.06 -0.02 3.73
C TYR A 17 0.21 0.87 2.82
N ILE A 18 -1.12 0.83 2.94
CA ILE A 18 -2.03 1.62 2.10
C ILE A 18 -2.65 2.77 2.90
N ILE A 19 -3.06 2.54 4.16
CA ILE A 19 -3.76 3.57 4.95
C ILE A 19 -2.80 4.42 5.80
N VAL A 20 -1.91 3.77 6.56
CA VAL A 20 -1.01 4.45 7.51
C VAL A 20 -0.02 5.42 6.83
N PRO A 21 0.64 5.08 5.70
CA PRO A 21 1.65 5.96 5.13
C PRO A 21 1.14 7.36 4.74
N PRO A 22 0.02 7.51 3.98
CA PRO A 22 -0.49 8.84 3.67
C PRO A 22 -0.95 9.61 4.92
N LEU A 23 -1.47 8.93 5.95
CA LEU A 23 -1.83 9.57 7.22
C LEU A 23 -0.61 10.11 7.96
N ILE A 24 0.49 9.36 8.01
CA ILE A 24 1.75 9.84 8.61
C ILE A 24 2.30 11.04 7.83
N LEU A 25 2.31 10.97 6.49
CA LEU A 25 2.81 12.04 5.64
C LEU A 25 2.02 13.35 5.82
N LEU A 26 0.69 13.24 6.00
CA LEU A 26 -0.19 14.38 6.26
C LEU A 26 -0.14 14.87 7.72
N GLY A 27 0.10 13.97 8.68
CA GLY A 27 0.17 14.30 10.10
C GLY A 27 1.44 15.03 10.50
N ILE A 28 2.53 14.89 9.74
CA ILE A 28 3.80 15.56 10.00
C ILE A 28 3.80 16.96 9.35
N PRO A 29 4.04 18.04 10.12
CA PRO A 29 3.98 19.39 9.58
C PRO A 29 5.13 19.66 8.59
N SER A 30 4.86 20.49 7.58
CA SER A 30 5.79 20.79 6.47
C SER A 30 7.14 21.38 6.92
N TRP A 31 7.18 22.12 8.04
CA TRP A 31 8.42 22.66 8.59
C TRP A 31 9.37 21.55 9.07
N LEU A 32 8.83 20.44 9.58
CA LEU A 32 9.64 19.32 10.08
C LEU A 32 10.24 18.56 8.89
N TRP A 33 9.46 18.34 7.84
CA TRP A 33 9.98 17.80 6.57
C TRP A 33 11.09 18.67 5.99
N SER A 34 10.88 19.99 5.98
CA SER A 34 11.89 20.95 5.52
C SER A 34 13.17 20.86 6.36
N TYR A 35 13.05 20.81 7.69
CA TYR A 35 14.18 20.74 8.61
C TYR A 35 15.01 19.46 8.46
N LEU A 36 14.35 18.32 8.28
CA LEU A 36 15.00 17.02 8.10
C LEU A 36 15.65 16.92 6.72
N LEU A 37 14.93 17.28 5.66
CA LEU A 37 15.30 16.98 4.28
C LEU A 37 16.12 18.09 3.58
N ASP A 38 16.13 19.33 4.06
CA ASP A 38 16.98 20.40 3.49
C ASP A 38 18.48 20.26 3.88
N ARG A 39 18.86 19.20 4.61
CA ARG A 39 20.25 18.87 4.93
C ARG A 39 21.00 18.35 3.70
N LYS A 40 22.21 18.87 3.44
CA LYS A 40 23.07 18.49 2.29
C LYS A 40 23.19 16.97 2.03
N PRO A 41 23.44 16.09 3.02
CA PRO A 41 23.58 14.66 2.77
C PRO A 41 22.27 13.96 2.41
N LEU A 42 21.10 14.59 2.55
CA LEU A 42 19.81 13.98 2.19
C LEU A 42 19.31 14.43 0.81
N ARG A 43 20.02 15.37 0.14
CA ARG A 43 19.63 15.88 -1.18
C ARG A 43 19.76 14.85 -2.30
N TRP A 44 20.59 13.83 -2.16
CA TRP A 44 20.71 12.75 -3.16
C TRP A 44 19.44 11.90 -3.24
N LEU A 45 18.68 11.79 -2.14
CA LEU A 45 17.41 11.06 -2.10
C LEU A 45 16.39 11.64 -3.09
N LYS A 46 16.49 12.93 -3.43
CA LYS A 46 15.62 13.54 -4.44
C LYS A 46 15.68 12.82 -5.79
N GLY A 47 16.86 12.33 -6.19
CA GLY A 47 17.01 11.55 -7.42
C GLY A 47 16.38 10.15 -7.34
N LEU A 48 16.35 9.57 -6.14
CA LEU A 48 15.72 8.27 -5.88
C LEU A 48 14.18 8.36 -5.88
N MET A 49 13.61 9.53 -5.55
CA MET A 49 12.16 9.77 -5.48
C MET A 49 11.45 9.89 -6.83
N HIS A 50 11.94 9.25 -7.89
CA HIS A 50 11.29 9.26 -9.19
C HIS A 50 9.94 8.49 -9.11
N PRO A 51 8.79 9.10 -9.46
CA PRO A 51 7.48 8.51 -9.21
C PRO A 51 7.31 7.09 -9.73
N ILE A 52 7.59 6.85 -11.01
CA ILE A 52 7.45 5.52 -11.62
C ILE A 52 8.35 4.49 -10.92
N LEU A 53 9.57 4.90 -10.52
CA LEU A 53 10.49 3.99 -9.83
C LEU A 53 9.92 3.59 -8.46
N MET A 54 9.34 4.52 -7.71
CA MET A 54 8.76 4.24 -6.40
C MET A 54 7.50 3.39 -6.49
N ALA A 55 6.63 3.63 -7.49
CA ALA A 55 5.50 2.74 -7.79
C ALA A 55 5.99 1.33 -8.11
N VAL A 56 6.88 1.17 -9.09
CA VAL A 56 7.36 -0.15 -9.48
C VAL A 56 8.05 -0.86 -8.32
N LEU A 57 8.89 -0.16 -7.54
CA LEU A 57 9.58 -0.73 -6.39
C LEU A 57 8.61 -1.27 -5.33
N PHE A 58 7.65 -0.45 -4.88
CA PHE A 58 6.67 -0.89 -3.88
C PHE A 58 5.84 -2.06 -4.40
N ASN A 59 5.28 -1.94 -5.61
CA ASN A 59 4.41 -2.97 -6.17
C ASN A 59 5.15 -4.29 -6.46
N ALA A 60 6.43 -4.22 -6.87
CA ALA A 60 7.27 -5.40 -7.06
C ALA A 60 7.56 -6.09 -5.73
N LEU A 61 8.01 -5.35 -4.72
CA LEU A 61 8.23 -5.91 -3.37
C LEU A 61 6.94 -6.49 -2.79
N PHE A 62 5.83 -5.79 -2.96
CA PHE A 62 4.52 -6.28 -2.52
C PHE A 62 4.13 -7.57 -3.24
N SER A 63 4.33 -7.64 -4.56
CA SER A 63 3.98 -8.83 -5.34
C SER A 63 4.89 -10.01 -5.02
N PHE A 64 6.20 -9.78 -4.85
CA PHE A 64 7.14 -10.84 -4.44
C PHE A 64 6.82 -11.41 -3.07
N TYR A 65 6.38 -10.57 -2.13
CA TYR A 65 5.96 -11.02 -0.81
C TYR A 65 4.85 -12.07 -0.88
N HIS A 66 3.91 -11.92 -1.82
CA HIS A 66 2.77 -12.81 -2.00
C HIS A 66 3.06 -14.04 -2.87
N VAL A 67 4.30 -14.20 -3.36
CA VAL A 67 4.69 -15.46 -4.01
C VAL A 67 4.77 -16.53 -2.91
N PRO A 68 4.12 -17.69 -3.04
CA PRO A 68 3.99 -18.67 -1.96
C PRO A 68 5.32 -19.05 -1.27
N ALA A 69 6.34 -19.37 -2.07
CA ALA A 69 7.66 -19.74 -1.56
C ALA A 69 8.36 -18.59 -0.82
N VAL A 70 8.15 -17.34 -1.25
CA VAL A 70 8.72 -16.15 -0.58
C VAL A 70 7.98 -15.88 0.71
N HIS A 71 6.64 -15.88 0.66
CA HIS A 71 5.78 -15.65 1.81
C HIS A 71 6.11 -16.61 2.95
N ASP A 72 6.10 -17.92 2.68
CA ASP A 72 6.35 -18.93 3.72
C ASP A 72 7.77 -18.83 4.27
N TYR A 73 8.76 -18.51 3.43
CA TYR A 73 10.12 -18.27 3.90
C TYR A 73 10.21 -17.05 4.82
N VAL A 74 9.58 -15.93 4.44
CA VAL A 74 9.56 -14.70 5.23
C VAL A 74 8.83 -14.95 6.57
N MET A 75 7.70 -15.65 6.57
CA MET A 75 6.91 -15.91 7.78
C MET A 75 7.55 -16.90 8.75
N THR A 76 8.39 -17.80 8.26
CA THR A 76 9.11 -18.79 9.08
C THR A 76 10.45 -18.28 9.61
N HIS A 77 10.94 -17.12 9.14
CA HIS A 77 12.21 -16.51 9.55
C HIS A 77 12.00 -15.11 10.13
N TYR A 78 12.01 -14.99 11.45
CA TYR A 78 11.67 -13.75 12.17
C TYR A 78 12.49 -12.52 11.75
N GLU A 79 13.81 -12.66 11.62
CA GLU A 79 14.67 -11.53 11.22
C GLU A 79 14.35 -11.04 9.81
N ILE A 80 14.06 -11.97 8.91
CA ILE A 80 13.73 -11.67 7.51
C ILE A 80 12.35 -11.02 7.45
N HIS A 81 11.38 -11.50 8.24
CA HIS A 81 10.07 -10.87 8.38
C HIS A 81 10.19 -9.40 8.78
N ILE A 82 10.95 -9.10 9.85
CA ILE A 82 11.14 -7.71 10.31
C ILE A 82 11.79 -6.85 9.22
N VAL A 83 12.87 -7.34 8.60
CA VAL A 83 13.58 -6.58 7.58
C VAL A 83 12.68 -6.33 6.37
N TYR A 84 11.92 -7.34 5.94
CA TYR A 84 11.00 -7.22 4.81
C TYR A 84 9.92 -6.19 5.10
N ASP A 85 9.30 -6.25 6.28
CA ASP A 85 8.28 -5.29 6.70
C ASP A 85 8.80 -3.85 6.73
N ILE A 86 9.99 -3.63 7.29
CA ILE A 86 10.62 -2.30 7.33
C ILE A 86 10.88 -1.80 5.91
N VAL A 87 11.45 -2.63 5.05
CA VAL A 87 11.75 -2.26 3.65
C VAL A 87 10.46 -1.96 2.89
N LEU A 88 9.43 -2.78 3.05
CA LEU A 88 8.13 -2.60 2.40
C LEU A 88 7.42 -1.34 2.91
N PHE A 89 7.49 -1.06 4.21
CA PHE A 89 6.96 0.17 4.81
C PHE A 89 7.65 1.41 4.26
N VAL A 90 8.98 1.41 4.18
CA VAL A 90 9.75 2.52 3.61
C VAL A 90 9.40 2.70 2.12
N ALA A 91 9.29 1.60 1.35
CA ALA A 91 8.85 1.65 -0.03
C ALA A 91 7.44 2.24 -0.18
N ALA A 92 6.51 1.88 0.71
CA ALA A 92 5.17 2.44 0.75
C ALA A 92 5.20 3.94 1.04
N MET A 93 5.96 4.38 2.05
CA MET A 93 6.14 5.81 2.38
C MET A 93 6.69 6.60 1.18
N MET A 94 7.68 6.05 0.47
CA MET A 94 8.26 6.69 -0.72
C MET A 94 7.27 6.75 -1.90
N MET A 95 6.50 5.69 -2.13
CA MET A 95 5.44 5.67 -3.13
C MET A 95 4.38 6.74 -2.83
N TRP A 96 3.87 6.77 -1.60
CA TRP A 96 2.84 7.73 -1.15
C TRP A 96 3.32 9.17 -1.11
N TRP A 97 4.62 9.40 -0.91
CA TRP A 97 5.24 10.72 -0.96
C TRP A 97 4.91 11.46 -2.26
N THR A 98 4.91 10.75 -3.38
CA THR A 98 4.69 11.31 -4.72
C THR A 98 3.24 11.71 -4.97
N ILE A 99 2.30 11.15 -4.19
CA ILE A 99 0.87 11.45 -4.23
C ILE A 99 0.56 12.63 -3.29
N VAL A 100 0.96 12.50 -2.03
CA VAL A 100 0.65 13.47 -0.96
C VAL A 100 1.45 14.75 -1.12
N VAL A 101 2.71 14.66 -1.50
CA VAL A 101 3.65 15.78 -1.66
C VAL A 101 3.68 16.69 -0.41
N PRO A 102 4.06 16.15 0.78
CA PRO A 102 4.12 16.95 2.01
C PRO A 102 5.20 18.04 1.97
N PHE A 103 6.15 17.93 1.04
CA PHE A 103 7.21 18.92 0.82
C PHE A 103 7.33 19.32 -0.66
N PRO A 104 6.77 20.49 -1.05
CA PRO A 104 6.70 20.91 -2.45
C PRO A 104 8.05 21.09 -3.17
N LYS A 105 9.18 21.23 -2.46
CA LYS A 105 10.49 21.48 -3.11
C LYS A 105 11.11 20.24 -3.80
N TRP A 106 10.56 19.05 -3.57
CA TRP A 106 11.17 17.79 -4.03
C TRP A 106 10.57 17.31 -5.35
N VAL A 107 9.36 16.75 -5.31
CA VAL A 107 8.71 16.12 -6.46
C VAL A 107 7.25 16.54 -6.48
N ILE A 108 6.83 17.18 -7.57
CA ILE A 108 5.44 17.55 -7.80
C ILE A 108 5.00 16.88 -9.10
N LEU A 109 3.93 16.09 -9.02
CA LEU A 109 3.21 15.60 -10.20
C LEU A 109 2.08 16.58 -10.53
N ALA A 110 1.92 16.89 -11.82
CA ALA A 110 0.71 17.55 -12.31
C ALA A 110 -0.52 16.66 -12.04
N ASP A 111 -1.69 17.27 -11.85
CA ASP A 111 -2.87 16.56 -11.35
C ASP A 111 -3.26 15.35 -12.22
N VAL A 112 -3.28 15.51 -13.55
CA VAL A 112 -3.57 14.40 -14.48
C VAL A 112 -2.52 13.27 -14.37
N LYS A 113 -1.24 13.61 -14.24
CA LYS A 113 -0.17 12.61 -14.04
C LYS A 113 -0.32 11.90 -12.69
N LYS A 114 -0.76 12.62 -11.66
CA LYS A 114 -1.05 12.06 -10.33
C LYS A 114 -2.24 11.09 -10.39
N MET A 115 -3.31 11.43 -11.11
CA MET A 115 -4.43 10.51 -11.34
C MET A 115 -3.98 9.23 -12.05
N GLY A 116 -3.23 9.36 -13.14
CA GLY A 116 -2.67 8.22 -13.87
C GLY A 116 -1.72 7.37 -13.01
N TYR A 117 -0.95 8.01 -12.13
CA TYR A 117 -0.07 7.33 -11.18
C TYR A 117 -0.85 6.52 -10.13
N ILE A 118 -1.92 7.07 -9.56
CA ILE A 118 -2.79 6.36 -8.61
C ILE A 118 -3.46 5.17 -9.29
N PHE A 119 -3.98 5.37 -10.51
CA PHE A 119 -4.56 4.30 -11.30
C PHE A 119 -3.55 3.17 -11.59
N LEU A 120 -2.32 3.53 -11.99
CA LEU A 120 -1.25 2.56 -12.23
C LEU A 120 -0.94 1.74 -10.97
N ASN A 121 -0.81 2.37 -9.80
CA ASN A 121 -0.61 1.65 -8.54
C ASN A 121 -1.81 0.74 -8.21
N GLY A 122 -3.03 1.19 -8.50
CA GLY A 122 -4.23 0.37 -8.35
C GLY A 122 -4.17 -0.93 -9.16
N VAL A 123 -3.74 -0.81 -10.42
CA VAL A 123 -3.57 -1.93 -11.34
C VAL A 123 -2.41 -2.85 -10.93
N LEU A 124 -1.25 -2.30 -10.56
CA LEU A 124 -0.02 -3.07 -10.30
C LEU A 124 -0.12 -4.01 -9.09
N ILE A 125 -0.99 -3.76 -8.11
CA ILE A 125 -1.23 -4.67 -6.97
C ILE A 125 -2.12 -5.86 -7.39
N THR A 126 -2.93 -5.70 -8.45
CA THR A 126 -3.95 -6.68 -8.86
C THR A 126 -3.40 -8.08 -9.13
N PRO A 127 -2.23 -8.29 -9.75
CA PRO A 127 -1.69 -9.63 -9.96
C PRO A 127 -1.49 -10.42 -8.66
N ALA A 128 -1.00 -9.77 -7.60
CA ALA A 128 -0.83 -10.40 -6.29
C ALA A 128 -2.20 -10.76 -5.67
N CYS A 129 -3.17 -9.84 -5.71
CA CYS A 129 -4.51 -10.14 -5.21
C CYS A 129 -5.19 -11.25 -6.03
N ALA A 130 -5.05 -11.24 -7.36
CA ALA A 130 -5.67 -12.22 -8.25
C ALA A 130 -5.14 -13.64 -7.97
N LEU A 131 -3.83 -13.78 -7.72
CA LEU A 131 -3.21 -15.05 -7.33
C LEU A 131 -3.86 -15.62 -6.07
N ILE A 132 -4.18 -14.78 -5.08
CA ILE A 132 -4.75 -15.19 -3.80
C ILE A 132 -6.26 -15.48 -3.91
N ILE A 133 -7.00 -14.62 -4.61
CA ILE A 133 -8.47 -14.66 -4.70
C ILE A 133 -8.96 -15.81 -5.56
N PHE A 134 -8.25 -16.14 -6.65
CA PHE A 134 -8.71 -17.14 -7.62
C PHE A 134 -8.00 -18.48 -7.49
N ALA A 135 -7.19 -18.69 -6.45
CA ALA A 135 -6.63 -20.00 -6.16
C ALA A 135 -7.70 -20.90 -5.53
N ASP A 136 -7.82 -22.11 -6.10
CA ASP A 136 -8.76 -23.15 -5.62
C ASP A 136 -8.20 -23.96 -4.45
N GLU A 137 -6.89 -23.85 -4.19
CA GLU A 137 -6.19 -24.55 -3.11
C GLU A 137 -5.46 -23.54 -2.21
N PRO A 138 -5.20 -23.88 -0.94
CA PRO A 138 -4.42 -23.03 -0.05
C PRO A 138 -2.99 -22.90 -0.56
N LEU A 139 -2.50 -21.68 -0.70
CA LEU A 139 -1.18 -21.40 -1.26
C LEU A 139 -0.07 -21.36 -0.21
N TYR A 140 -0.42 -21.01 1.03
CA TYR A 140 0.55 -20.66 2.07
C TYR A 140 0.57 -21.72 3.16
N SER A 141 1.66 -22.48 3.25
CA SER A 141 1.82 -23.54 4.25
C SER A 141 1.80 -22.99 5.68
N THR A 142 2.23 -21.74 5.88
CA THR A 142 2.19 -21.03 7.17
C THR A 142 0.82 -21.05 7.85
N TYR A 143 -0.27 -21.14 7.07
CA TYR A 143 -1.65 -21.10 7.58
C TYR A 143 -2.37 -22.44 7.57
N VAL A 144 -1.72 -23.50 7.09
CA VAL A 144 -2.34 -24.83 6.90
C VAL A 144 -1.53 -25.93 7.57
N ASP A 145 -0.23 -25.94 7.35
CA ASP A 145 0.66 -26.97 7.87
C ASP A 145 0.94 -26.74 9.35
N LYS A 146 0.77 -27.80 10.16
CA LYS A 146 0.90 -27.74 11.62
C LYS A 146 2.32 -27.37 12.05
N GLU A 147 3.35 -27.90 11.38
CA GLU A 147 4.75 -27.65 11.74
C GLU A 147 5.16 -26.20 11.40
N THR A 148 4.83 -25.77 10.18
CA THR A 148 5.12 -24.42 9.68
C THR A 148 4.39 -23.36 10.50
N TRP A 149 3.12 -23.62 10.87
CA TRP A 149 2.33 -22.73 11.70
C TRP A 149 2.93 -22.57 13.12
N ILE A 150 3.38 -23.65 13.75
CA ILE A 150 4.02 -23.61 15.08
C ILE A 150 5.30 -22.80 15.03
N GLN A 151 6.10 -22.95 13.96
CA GLN A 151 7.32 -22.17 13.78
C GLN A 151 7.00 -20.66 13.72
N ALA A 152 5.99 -20.26 12.93
CA ALA A 152 5.56 -18.86 12.85
C ALA A 152 4.99 -18.34 14.19
N MET A 153 4.18 -19.16 14.88
CA MET A 153 3.60 -18.82 16.18
C MET A 153 4.63 -18.76 17.30
N GLY A 154 5.75 -19.47 17.17
CA GLY A 154 6.84 -19.46 18.13
C GLY A 154 7.48 -18.10 18.35
N TYR A 155 7.37 -17.19 17.37
CA TYR A 155 7.82 -15.80 17.51
C TYR A 155 6.86 -14.91 18.30
N CYS A 156 5.59 -15.31 18.42
CA CYS A 156 4.54 -14.54 19.07
C CYS A 156 4.29 -14.96 20.53
N LEU A 157 4.84 -16.09 20.95
CA LEU A 157 4.59 -16.69 22.26
C LEU A 157 5.88 -16.92 23.01
N THR A 158 5.80 -16.77 24.33
CA THR A 158 6.91 -17.11 25.21
C THR A 158 6.82 -18.58 25.59
N GLY A 159 7.94 -19.29 25.54
CA GLY A 159 8.01 -20.71 25.90
C GLY A 159 7.94 -21.66 24.68
N ASP A 160 7.52 -22.90 24.93
CA ASP A 160 7.49 -23.97 23.93
C ASP A 160 6.19 -23.93 23.10
N PRO A 161 6.26 -23.59 21.80
CA PRO A 161 5.09 -23.45 20.93
C PRO A 161 4.39 -24.78 20.64
N SER A 162 5.06 -25.93 20.83
CA SER A 162 4.45 -27.26 20.63
C SER A 162 3.27 -27.52 21.58
N LYS A 163 3.22 -26.81 22.71
CA LYS A 163 2.09 -26.88 23.65
C LYS A 163 0.79 -26.34 23.06
N LEU A 164 0.85 -25.39 22.11
CA LEU A 164 -0.34 -24.95 21.37
C LEU A 164 -0.91 -26.09 20.54
N LEU A 165 -0.04 -26.83 19.85
CA LEU A 165 -0.48 -27.95 19.02
C LEU A 165 -1.15 -29.02 19.88
N ALA A 166 -0.56 -29.35 21.03
CA ALA A 166 -1.15 -30.31 21.96
C ALA A 166 -2.52 -29.86 22.52
N ALA A 167 -2.74 -28.55 22.66
CA ALA A 167 -3.97 -28.00 23.25
C ALA A 167 -5.09 -27.76 22.21
N PHE A 168 -4.75 -27.43 20.98
CA PHE A 168 -5.70 -26.93 19.97
C PHE A 168 -5.66 -27.69 18.63
N ASP A 169 -4.75 -28.65 18.48
CA ASP A 169 -4.61 -29.51 17.29
C ASP A 169 -4.36 -28.77 15.95
N GLY A 170 -3.85 -27.53 16.00
CA GLY A 170 -3.32 -26.79 14.85
C GLY A 170 -4.05 -25.47 14.54
N PRO A 171 -3.77 -24.87 13.37
CA PRO A 171 -4.35 -23.58 12.98
C PRO A 171 -5.88 -23.65 12.78
N GLU A 172 -6.42 -24.80 12.39
CA GLU A 172 -7.85 -24.98 12.09
C GLU A 172 -8.77 -24.63 13.26
N PHE A 173 -8.34 -24.85 14.51
CA PHE A 173 -9.12 -24.50 15.70
C PHE A 173 -9.43 -23.00 15.79
N PHE A 174 -8.51 -22.16 15.32
CA PHE A 174 -8.65 -20.70 15.36
C PHE A 174 -9.30 -20.12 14.11
N ASN A 175 -9.46 -20.92 13.06
CA ASN A 175 -10.00 -20.46 11.79
C ASN A 175 -11.53 -20.41 11.84
N TRP A 176 -12.09 -19.30 11.38
CA TRP A 176 -13.54 -19.17 11.18
C TRP A 176 -14.03 -19.74 9.85
N PHE A 177 -13.10 -19.94 8.91
CA PHE A 177 -13.35 -20.37 7.54
C PHE A 177 -12.41 -21.52 7.19
N SER A 178 -12.69 -22.28 6.13
CA SER A 178 -11.68 -23.19 5.58
C SER A 178 -10.45 -22.40 5.11
N PRO A 179 -9.26 -23.01 5.02
CA PRO A 179 -8.05 -22.29 4.61
C PRO A 179 -8.16 -21.62 3.22
N VAL A 180 -8.88 -22.23 2.28
CA VAL A 180 -9.15 -21.63 0.97
C VAL A 180 -10.04 -20.39 1.11
N GLU A 181 -11.14 -20.50 1.84
CA GLU A 181 -12.07 -19.38 2.06
C GLU A 181 -11.40 -18.22 2.81
N ASP A 182 -10.60 -18.50 3.84
CA ASP A 182 -9.84 -17.47 4.55
C ASP A 182 -8.83 -16.77 3.64
N GLN A 183 -8.14 -17.53 2.79
CA GLN A 183 -7.20 -16.96 1.83
C GLN A 183 -7.90 -16.02 0.84
N GLN A 184 -8.96 -16.51 0.21
CA GLN A 184 -9.73 -15.76 -0.78
C GLN A 184 -10.34 -14.49 -0.14
N LEU A 185 -10.91 -14.61 1.06
CA LEU A 185 -11.41 -13.48 1.83
C LEU A 185 -10.31 -12.47 2.12
N GLY A 186 -9.13 -12.91 2.55
CA GLY A 186 -7.99 -12.02 2.78
C GLY A 186 -7.59 -11.24 1.53
N GLY A 187 -7.51 -11.91 0.37
CA GLY A 187 -7.26 -11.27 -0.91
C GLY A 187 -8.32 -10.23 -1.28
N ILE A 188 -9.61 -10.56 -1.09
CA ILE A 188 -10.74 -9.66 -1.35
C ILE A 188 -10.69 -8.44 -0.42
N VAL A 189 -10.50 -8.65 0.89
CA VAL A 189 -10.44 -7.58 1.90
C VAL A 189 -9.32 -6.59 1.57
N MET A 190 -8.13 -7.09 1.26
CA MET A 190 -6.99 -6.26 0.88
C MET A 190 -7.28 -5.45 -0.38
N LYS A 191 -7.82 -6.08 -1.43
CA LYS A 191 -8.15 -5.41 -2.69
C LYS A 191 -9.22 -4.33 -2.50
N LEU A 192 -10.27 -4.61 -1.72
CA LEU A 192 -11.34 -3.65 -1.45
C LEU A 192 -10.83 -2.44 -0.66
N LEU A 193 -10.04 -2.65 0.39
CA LEU A 193 -9.44 -1.55 1.16
C LEU A 193 -8.58 -0.65 0.27
N GLN A 194 -7.79 -1.26 -0.61
CA GLN A 194 -6.96 -0.55 -1.59
C GLN A 194 -7.81 0.28 -2.57
N GLU A 195 -8.81 -0.33 -3.21
CA GLU A 195 -9.66 0.36 -4.19
C GLU A 195 -10.46 1.50 -3.56
N VAL A 196 -10.95 1.32 -2.32
CA VAL A 196 -11.61 2.40 -1.57
C VAL A 196 -10.64 3.55 -1.33
N MET A 197 -9.43 3.26 -0.83
CA MET A 197 -8.45 4.30 -0.55
C MET A 197 -8.02 5.06 -1.81
N TYR A 198 -7.59 4.35 -2.85
CA TYR A 198 -7.19 4.97 -4.11
C TYR A 198 -8.36 5.66 -4.81
N GLY A 199 -9.56 5.09 -4.76
CA GLY A 199 -10.77 5.69 -5.31
C GLY A 199 -11.11 7.02 -4.63
N CYS A 200 -11.09 7.08 -3.30
CA CYS A 200 -11.33 8.32 -2.56
C CYS A 200 -10.32 9.41 -2.90
N ILE A 201 -9.03 9.07 -3.01
CA ILE A 201 -7.97 10.03 -3.33
C ILE A 201 -8.06 10.48 -4.79
N LEU A 202 -8.30 9.56 -5.72
CA LEU A 202 -8.47 9.86 -7.13
C LEU A 202 -9.68 10.78 -7.35
N TYR A 203 -10.80 10.50 -6.68
CA TYR A 203 -11.98 11.37 -6.67
C TYR A 203 -11.67 12.77 -6.15
N TYR A 204 -10.94 12.88 -5.02
CA TYR A 204 -10.53 14.17 -4.47
C TYR A 204 -9.68 14.99 -5.47
N ILE A 205 -8.65 14.36 -6.07
CA ILE A 205 -7.77 15.03 -7.03
C ILE A 205 -8.53 15.41 -8.30
N PHE A 206 -9.43 14.55 -8.77
CA PHE A 206 -10.27 14.82 -9.93
C PHE A 206 -11.16 16.05 -9.73
N ILE A 207 -11.89 16.12 -8.61
CA ILE A 207 -12.74 17.28 -8.31
C ILE A 207 -11.92 18.55 -8.15
N HIS A 208 -10.76 18.48 -7.49
CA HIS A 208 -9.87 19.63 -7.34
C HIS A 208 -9.37 20.15 -8.69
N TRP A 209 -8.92 19.24 -9.56
CA TRP A 209 -8.47 19.56 -10.91
C TRP A 209 -9.61 20.15 -11.77
N TYR A 210 -10.77 19.48 -11.81
CA TYR A 210 -11.93 19.93 -12.59
C TYR A 210 -12.39 21.33 -12.21
N ARG A 211 -12.44 21.63 -10.91
CA ARG A 211 -12.82 22.96 -10.41
C ARG A 211 -11.78 24.05 -10.70
N ARG A 212 -10.51 23.68 -10.91
CA ARG A 212 -9.48 24.65 -11.31
C ARG A 212 -9.62 24.96 -12.80
N GLU A 213 -9.74 23.93 -13.63
CA GLU A 213 -9.88 24.10 -15.09
C GLU A 213 -11.14 24.90 -15.44
N SER A 214 -12.28 24.57 -14.82
CA SER A 214 -13.54 25.29 -15.07
C SER A 214 -13.47 26.78 -14.70
N LYS A 215 -12.66 27.17 -13.71
CA LYS A 215 -12.48 28.58 -13.35
C LYS A 215 -11.55 29.30 -14.33
N GLU A 216 -10.51 28.63 -14.81
CA GLU A 216 -9.62 29.18 -15.83
C GLU A 216 -10.39 29.45 -17.13
N ASP A 217 -11.30 28.56 -17.52
CA ASP A 217 -12.19 28.76 -18.67
C ASP A 217 -13.12 29.98 -18.50
N ASP A 218 -13.76 30.13 -17.32
CA ASP A 218 -14.63 31.26 -17.01
C ASP A 218 -13.88 32.61 -17.03
N ASP A 219 -12.66 32.64 -16.46
CA ASP A 219 -11.81 33.84 -16.44
C ASP A 219 -11.35 34.22 -17.86
N ILE A 220 -11.02 33.24 -18.71
CA ILE A 220 -10.64 33.49 -20.12
C ILE A 220 -11.81 34.09 -20.89
N VAL A 221 -13.00 33.51 -20.77
CA VAL A 221 -14.22 34.01 -21.46
C VAL A 221 -14.56 35.44 -21.02
N GLY A 222 -14.38 35.78 -19.74
CA GLY A 222 -14.61 37.13 -19.22
C GLY A 222 -13.61 38.21 -19.70
N THR A 223 -12.48 37.81 -20.29
CA THR A 223 -11.45 38.73 -20.81
C THR A 223 -11.51 38.95 -22.33
N LEU A 224 -12.37 38.21 -23.03
CA LEU A 224 -12.60 38.42 -24.45
C LEU A 224 -13.40 39.73 -24.65
N PRO A 225 -12.97 40.64 -25.55
CA PRO A 225 -13.75 41.83 -25.84
C PRO A 225 -15.13 41.42 -26.36
N GLU A 226 -16.20 42.01 -25.83
CA GLU A 226 -17.54 41.80 -26.37
C GLU A 226 -17.51 42.10 -27.88
N GLU A 227 -18.05 41.18 -28.70
CA GLU A 227 -18.09 41.25 -30.17
C GLU A 227 -18.78 42.51 -30.75
N GLY A 228 -19.14 43.50 -29.92
CA GLY A 228 -19.75 44.77 -30.30
C GLY A 228 -18.83 46.00 -30.34
N GLN A 229 -17.53 45.92 -29.98
CA GLN A 229 -16.65 47.11 -29.88
C GLN A 229 -15.76 47.42 -31.11
N PHE A 230 -15.89 46.69 -32.23
CA PHE A 230 -15.08 46.93 -33.44
C PHE A 230 -15.71 47.85 -34.50
N HIS A 231 -16.76 48.61 -34.15
CA HIS A 231 -17.36 49.60 -35.03
C HIS A 231 -17.37 51.00 -34.38
N SER A 232 -16.28 51.74 -34.52
CA SER A 232 -16.21 53.21 -34.40
C SER A 232 -15.07 53.74 -35.27
#